data_AF-A0A316GCT0-F1
#
_entry.id   AF-A0A316GCT0-F1
#
_cell.length_a   1.000
_cell.length_b   1.000
_cell.length_c   1.000
_cell.angle_alpha   90.00
_cell.angle_beta   90.00
_cell.angle_gamma   90.00
#
_symmetry.space_group_name_H-M   'P 1'
#
loop_
_entity.id
_entity.type
_entity.pdbx_description
1 polymer ?
#
loop_
_entity_poly.entity_id
_entity_poly.type
_entity_poly.pdbx_seq_one_letter_code
_entity_poly.pdbx_strand_id
1 'polypeptide(L)'
;MLHHHFRRFLDALDDLNPAQIEDAQTKIRDIRRKTEAISEIEARTNREHKCPFCGDERRQKWGRTRTKIQRYRCSGCRKTYSGRTGSAIGRIHRPDLFLVALRDMLDASAPQSVRKLARQLDLNKYTVWRWRMIVFSIIGSRSVATSFSGIIEADETYQRESRKGSREWVHHSRSAECYSAAAPAVGRLHDARAENDARSFEVATPILTVADRSGARLFQRLPNRKRGTVERAMQPLVPGDAVLCSDGGNGYKSLAAARGLVHFVVGSRPGTRVAAGCYHIQNVNSLHARYGKFIRPFCGPATKNLNGYIRWLEVRLAGVRPAEVVRAS
;
A
#
# COMPACT_ATOMS: atom_id res chain seq x y z
N MET A 1 30.84 -23.97 -7.36
CA MET A 1 31.71 -24.15 -8.54
C MET A 1 33.13 -23.95 -8.06
N LEU A 2 34.07 -24.84 -8.38
CA LEU A 2 35.48 -24.62 -8.02
C LEU A 2 36.03 -23.43 -8.80
N HIS A 3 37.03 -22.74 -8.24
CA HIS A 3 37.57 -21.50 -8.81
C HIS A 3 38.01 -21.66 -10.29
N HIS A 4 38.66 -22.78 -10.63
CA HIS A 4 39.16 -23.02 -11.98
C HIS A 4 38.01 -23.21 -13.00
N HIS A 5 36.91 -23.88 -12.62
CA HIS A 5 35.72 -24.01 -13.45
C HIS A 5 35.02 -22.66 -13.67
N PHE A 6 35.04 -21.78 -12.65
CA PHE A 6 34.45 -20.45 -12.78
C PHE A 6 35.27 -19.56 -13.73
N ARG A 7 36.60 -19.58 -13.63
CA ARG A 7 37.47 -18.89 -14.60
C ARG A 7 37.22 -19.39 -16.03
N ARG A 8 37.26 -20.71 -16.26
CA ARG A 8 36.94 -21.29 -17.58
C ARG A 8 35.56 -20.88 -18.12
N PHE A 9 34.58 -20.73 -17.24
CA PHE A 9 33.26 -20.24 -17.64
C PHE A 9 33.30 -18.77 -18.07
N LEU A 10 34.04 -17.92 -17.37
CA LEU A 10 34.23 -16.51 -17.75
C LEU A 10 34.97 -16.39 -19.08
N ASP A 11 36.03 -17.17 -19.28
CA ASP A 11 36.80 -17.16 -20.53
C ASP A 11 35.91 -17.56 -21.72
N ALA A 12 35.03 -18.54 -21.53
CA ALA A 12 34.06 -18.97 -22.56
C ALA A 12 32.95 -17.93 -22.84
N LEU A 13 32.84 -16.84 -22.08
CA LEU A 13 31.91 -15.75 -22.39
C LEU A 13 32.37 -14.90 -23.59
N ASP A 14 33.68 -14.83 -23.84
CA ASP A 14 34.26 -14.04 -24.93
C ASP A 14 33.92 -14.63 -26.31
N ASP A 15 33.61 -15.93 -26.36
CA ASP A 15 33.23 -16.66 -27.57
C ASP A 15 31.72 -16.60 -27.88
N LEU A 16 30.91 -15.96 -27.04
CA LEU A 16 29.46 -15.93 -27.23
C LEU A 16 29.06 -14.99 -28.36
N ASN A 17 28.16 -15.46 -29.21
CA ASN A 17 27.52 -14.59 -30.20
C ASN A 17 26.44 -13.67 -29.56
N PRO A 18 25.97 -12.62 -30.26
CA PRO A 18 25.00 -11.68 -29.70
C PRO A 18 23.71 -12.31 -29.14
N ALA A 19 23.18 -13.35 -29.78
CA ALA A 19 21.97 -14.03 -29.29
C ALA A 19 22.25 -14.84 -28.00
N GLN A 20 23.40 -15.51 -27.94
CA GLN A 20 23.84 -16.24 -26.74
C GLN A 20 24.15 -15.30 -25.57
N ILE A 21 24.68 -14.11 -25.84
CA ILE A 21 24.87 -13.07 -24.83
C ILE A 21 23.52 -12.68 -24.20
N GLU A 22 22.49 -12.41 -25.01
CA GLU A 22 21.15 -12.08 -24.52
C GLU A 22 20.51 -13.21 -23.69
N ASP A 23 20.67 -14.46 -24.12
CA ASP A 23 20.20 -15.63 -23.38
C ASP A 23 20.94 -15.80 -22.04
N ALA A 24 22.28 -15.64 -22.05
CA ALA A 24 23.10 -15.69 -20.85
C ALA A 24 22.72 -14.58 -19.85
N GLN A 25 22.56 -13.34 -20.32
CA GLN A 25 22.10 -12.22 -19.50
C GLN A 25 20.73 -12.50 -18.88
N THR A 26 19.79 -13.04 -19.67
CA THR A 26 18.46 -13.42 -19.19
C THR A 26 18.55 -14.50 -18.12
N LYS A 27 19.38 -15.53 -18.32
CA LYS A 27 19.58 -16.60 -17.35
C LYS A 27 20.19 -16.09 -16.04
N ILE A 28 21.22 -15.23 -16.12
CA ILE A 28 21.89 -14.64 -14.95
C ILE A 28 20.90 -13.78 -14.15
N ARG A 29 20.12 -12.93 -14.84
CA ARG A 29 19.08 -12.10 -14.22
C ARG A 29 18.04 -12.96 -13.49
N ASP A 30 17.64 -14.07 -14.10
CA ASP A 30 16.70 -15.02 -13.51
C ASP A 30 17.26 -15.74 -12.27
N ILE A 31 18.53 -16.16 -12.31
CA ILE A 31 19.21 -16.76 -11.16
C ILE A 31 19.30 -15.76 -10.03
N ARG A 32 19.77 -14.53 -10.31
CA ARG A 32 19.85 -13.45 -9.32
C ARG A 32 18.50 -13.20 -8.64
N ARG A 33 17.43 -13.03 -9.42
CA ARG A 33 16.07 -12.82 -8.90
C ARG A 33 15.61 -13.95 -7.98
N LYS A 34 15.86 -15.20 -8.35
CA LYS A 34 15.51 -16.37 -7.53
C LYS A 34 16.30 -16.42 -6.23
N THR A 35 17.61 -16.18 -6.29
CA THR A 35 18.49 -16.16 -5.12
C THR A 35 18.08 -15.05 -4.15
N GLU A 36 17.86 -13.83 -4.64
CA GLU A 36 17.36 -12.71 -3.82
C GLU A 36 16.04 -13.07 -3.12
N ALA A 37 15.10 -13.71 -3.83
CA ALA A 37 13.84 -14.13 -3.23
C ALA A 37 13.99 -15.20 -2.15
N ILE A 38 14.92 -16.13 -2.33
CA ILE A 38 15.24 -17.12 -1.30
C ILE A 38 15.85 -16.42 -0.08
N SER A 39 16.84 -15.54 -0.29
CA SER A 39 17.50 -14.80 0.78
C SER A 39 16.50 -13.98 1.61
N GLU A 40 15.55 -13.30 0.98
CA GLU A 40 14.56 -12.50 1.70
C GLU A 40 13.60 -13.35 2.55
N ILE A 41 13.15 -14.49 2.00
CA ILE A 41 12.31 -15.44 2.74
C ILE A 41 13.08 -16.08 3.91
N GLU A 42 14.34 -16.42 3.70
CA GLU A 42 15.18 -17.02 4.73
C GLU A 42 15.53 -16.01 5.84
N ALA A 43 15.73 -14.74 5.51
CA ALA A 43 15.96 -13.66 6.47
C ALA A 43 14.82 -13.55 7.50
N ARG A 44 13.56 -13.72 7.07
CA ARG A 44 12.40 -13.79 7.98
C ARG A 44 12.53 -14.93 8.99
N THR A 45 12.85 -16.14 8.50
CA THR A 45 13.01 -17.34 9.35
C THR A 45 14.15 -17.22 10.36
N ASN A 46 15.21 -16.51 9.99
CA ASN A 46 16.37 -16.30 10.85
C ASN A 46 16.05 -15.32 11.99
N ARG A 47 15.20 -14.33 11.75
CA ARG A 47 14.76 -13.36 12.75
C ARG A 47 13.72 -13.93 13.73
N GLU A 48 12.70 -14.62 13.21
CA GLU A 48 11.62 -15.11 14.06
C GLU A 48 12.09 -16.27 14.96
N HIS A 49 13.13 -17.02 14.55
CA HIS A 49 13.86 -18.17 15.16
C HIS A 49 13.03 -19.30 15.81
N LYS A 50 11.81 -19.02 16.23
CA LYS A 50 10.85 -19.85 16.93
C LYS A 50 10.02 -20.65 15.96
N CYS A 51 9.61 -21.83 16.40
CA CYS A 51 8.66 -22.67 15.69
C CYS A 51 7.29 -21.96 15.64
N PRO A 52 6.69 -21.74 14.44
CA PRO A 52 5.41 -21.07 14.32
C PRO A 52 4.22 -21.88 14.87
N PHE A 53 4.45 -23.13 15.30
CA PHE A 53 3.41 -24.01 15.83
C PHE A 53 3.45 -24.17 17.36
N CYS A 54 4.61 -23.99 17.99
CA CYS A 54 4.78 -24.28 19.43
C CYS A 54 5.74 -23.32 20.15
N GLY A 55 6.35 -22.36 19.45
CA GLY A 55 7.27 -21.39 20.05
C GLY A 55 8.69 -21.88 20.35
N ASP A 56 8.98 -23.19 20.29
CA ASP A 56 10.33 -23.73 20.56
C ASP A 56 11.36 -23.19 19.55
N GLU A 57 12.52 -22.77 20.05
CA GLU A 57 13.64 -22.22 19.28
C GLU A 57 14.52 -23.32 18.68
N ARG A 58 14.49 -24.52 19.26
CA ARG A 58 15.31 -25.65 18.80
C ARG A 58 14.76 -26.22 17.51
N ARG A 59 15.60 -26.22 16.47
CA ARG A 59 15.27 -26.68 15.13
C ARG A 59 16.46 -27.33 14.45
N GLN A 60 16.16 -28.26 13.54
CA GLN A 60 17.13 -28.89 12.65
C GLN A 60 16.82 -28.56 11.19
N LYS A 61 17.86 -28.46 10.35
CA LYS A 61 17.68 -28.32 8.89
C LYS A 61 17.09 -29.62 8.32
N TRP A 62 16.02 -29.53 7.54
CA TRP A 62 15.27 -30.67 7.00
C TRP A 62 15.16 -30.61 5.47
N GLY A 63 16.31 -30.51 4.80
CA GLY A 63 16.39 -30.35 3.35
C GLY A 63 15.85 -29.00 2.85
N ARG A 64 15.60 -28.92 1.54
CA ARG A 64 15.11 -27.71 0.87
C ARG A 64 13.86 -28.00 0.06
N THR A 65 13.03 -26.99 -0.17
CA THR A 65 11.88 -27.10 -1.09
C THR A 65 12.35 -27.19 -2.54
N ARG A 66 11.44 -27.48 -3.48
CA ARG A 66 11.69 -27.39 -4.93
C ARG A 66 12.20 -26.01 -5.35
N THR A 67 11.78 -24.96 -4.66
CA THR A 67 12.23 -23.57 -4.88
C THR A 67 13.51 -23.23 -4.10
N LYS A 68 14.24 -24.24 -3.61
CA LYS A 68 15.52 -24.14 -2.88
C LYS A 68 15.46 -23.38 -1.54
N ILE A 69 14.27 -23.15 -1.00
CA ILE A 69 14.09 -22.53 0.32
C ILE A 69 14.39 -23.56 1.41
N GLN A 70 15.15 -23.18 2.43
CA GLN A 70 15.45 -24.03 3.57
C GLN A 70 14.18 -24.45 4.34
N ARG A 71 14.05 -25.76 4.57
CA ARG A 71 13.05 -26.33 5.49
C ARG A 71 13.70 -26.60 6.84
N TYR A 72 12.93 -26.42 7.89
CA TYR A 72 13.30 -26.70 9.27
C TYR A 72 12.33 -27.70 9.85
N ARG A 73 12.79 -28.52 10.80
CA ARG A 73 11.96 -29.37 11.65
C ARG A 73 12.16 -28.94 13.09
N CYS A 74 11.07 -28.64 13.78
CA CYS A 74 11.10 -28.27 15.20
C CYS A 74 11.47 -29.49 16.06
N SER A 75 12.30 -29.31 17.08
CA SER A 75 12.67 -30.38 18.01
C SER A 75 11.55 -30.70 19.00
N GLY A 76 10.82 -29.70 19.49
CA GLY A 76 9.68 -29.88 20.40
C GLY A 76 8.48 -30.57 19.76
N CYS A 77 7.85 -29.93 18.77
CA CYS A 77 6.60 -30.46 18.16
C CYS A 77 6.81 -31.36 16.93
N ARG A 78 8.05 -31.57 16.48
CA ARG A 78 8.42 -32.39 15.30
C ARG A 78 7.84 -31.95 13.95
N LYS A 79 7.04 -30.88 13.89
CA LYS A 79 6.47 -30.32 12.65
C LYS A 79 7.56 -29.65 11.79
N THR A 80 7.37 -29.68 10.47
CA THR A 80 8.26 -28.99 9.52
C THR A 80 7.72 -27.64 9.11
N TYR A 81 8.58 -26.65 8.96
CA TYR A 81 8.24 -25.31 8.51
C TYR A 81 9.35 -24.71 7.63
N SER A 82 9.07 -23.55 7.04
CA SER A 82 10.02 -22.74 6.28
C SER A 82 9.71 -21.26 6.52
N GLY A 83 10.50 -20.34 5.97
CA GLY A 83 10.22 -18.91 6.06
C GLY A 83 8.90 -18.44 5.47
N ARG A 84 8.20 -19.31 4.75
CA ARG A 84 6.86 -19.01 4.22
C ARG A 84 5.73 -19.60 5.04
N THR A 85 6.02 -20.46 6.02
CA THR A 85 4.98 -21.07 6.86
C THR A 85 4.29 -19.97 7.67
N GLY A 86 2.95 -19.96 7.69
CA GLY A 86 2.16 -18.94 8.37
C GLY A 86 2.11 -17.56 7.69
N SER A 87 2.93 -17.31 6.66
CA SER A 87 2.94 -16.02 5.97
C SER A 87 1.84 -15.87 4.91
N ALA A 88 1.49 -14.62 4.61
CA ALA A 88 0.67 -14.24 3.47
C ALA A 88 1.30 -14.66 2.12
N ILE A 89 2.63 -14.84 2.05
CA ILE A 89 3.34 -15.32 0.84
C ILE A 89 3.48 -16.86 0.79
N GLY A 90 2.92 -17.58 1.78
CA GLY A 90 3.02 -19.04 1.94
C GLY A 90 2.61 -19.86 0.72
N ARG A 91 1.59 -19.38 0.00
CA ARG A 91 0.96 -20.05 -1.14
C ARG A 91 1.46 -19.52 -2.50
N ILE A 92 2.44 -18.63 -2.51
CA ILE A 92 2.96 -18.07 -3.76
C ILE A 92 3.95 -19.08 -4.39
N HIS A 93 3.63 -19.54 -5.60
CA HIS A 93 4.47 -20.49 -6.34
C HIS A 93 5.72 -19.86 -6.97
N ARG A 94 5.64 -18.57 -7.36
CA ARG A 94 6.71 -17.79 -7.99
C ARG A 94 7.13 -16.60 -7.11
N PRO A 95 7.76 -16.84 -5.95
CA PRO A 95 8.18 -15.76 -5.05
C PRO A 95 9.19 -14.81 -5.72
N ASP A 96 9.99 -15.31 -6.66
CA ASP A 96 10.93 -14.53 -7.46
C ASP A 96 10.23 -13.41 -8.25
N LEU A 97 9.13 -13.73 -8.93
CA LEU A 97 8.34 -12.75 -9.68
C LEU A 97 7.45 -11.88 -8.77
N PHE A 98 6.98 -12.44 -7.64
CA PHE A 98 6.26 -11.67 -6.64
C PHE A 98 7.12 -10.53 -6.08
N LEU A 99 8.41 -10.77 -5.82
CA LEU A 99 9.31 -9.69 -5.39
C LEU A 99 9.50 -8.60 -6.44
N VAL A 100 9.47 -8.95 -7.73
CA VAL A 100 9.49 -7.93 -8.79
C VAL A 100 8.22 -7.09 -8.76
N ALA A 101 7.06 -7.72 -8.59
CA ALA A 101 5.81 -6.99 -8.43
C ALA A 101 5.79 -6.11 -7.17
N LEU A 102 6.37 -6.58 -6.07
CA LEU A 102 6.50 -5.81 -4.84
C LEU A 102 7.47 -4.62 -5.00
N ARG A 103 8.57 -4.80 -5.73
CA ARG A 103 9.48 -3.70 -6.10
C ARG A 103 8.78 -2.66 -6.96
N ASP A 104 8.08 -3.07 -8.01
CA ASP A 104 7.23 -2.18 -8.84
C ASP A 104 6.23 -1.40 -7.99
N MET A 105 5.69 -2.03 -6.94
CA MET A 105 4.78 -1.35 -6.04
C MET A 105 5.49 -0.27 -5.19
N LEU A 106 6.65 -0.57 -4.63
CA LEU A 106 7.28 0.27 -3.60
C LEU A 106 8.30 1.27 -4.14
N ASP A 107 8.72 1.12 -5.39
CA ASP A 107 9.67 2.02 -6.06
C ASP A 107 9.19 3.48 -6.07
N ALA A 108 10.11 4.42 -6.25
CA ALA A 108 9.82 5.86 -6.33
C ALA A 108 9.06 6.22 -7.63
N SER A 109 9.26 5.43 -8.68
CA SER A 109 8.59 5.59 -9.97
C SER A 109 7.09 5.27 -9.91
N ALA A 110 6.29 5.78 -10.85
CA ALA A 110 4.85 5.47 -10.88
C ALA A 110 4.63 3.95 -11.10
N PRO A 111 3.81 3.27 -10.28
CA PRO A 111 3.63 1.83 -10.41
C PRO A 111 3.02 1.47 -11.75
N GLN A 112 3.48 0.38 -12.34
CA GLN A 112 2.96 -0.02 -13.63
C GLN A 112 1.49 -0.46 -13.54
N SER A 113 0.77 -0.40 -14.66
CA SER A 113 -0.55 -1.03 -14.71
C SER A 113 -0.41 -2.55 -14.57
N VAL A 114 -1.43 -3.20 -13.98
CA VAL A 114 -1.45 -4.67 -13.83
C VAL A 114 -1.21 -5.37 -15.17
N ARG A 115 -1.77 -4.84 -16.27
CA ARG A 115 -1.59 -5.43 -17.61
C ARG A 115 -0.17 -5.25 -18.14
N LYS A 116 0.48 -4.12 -17.86
CA LYS A 116 1.87 -3.86 -18.29
C LYS A 116 2.83 -4.79 -17.55
N LEU A 117 2.72 -4.84 -16.22
CA LEU A 117 3.54 -5.73 -15.39
C LEU A 117 3.28 -7.21 -15.71
N ALA A 118 2.04 -7.60 -15.96
CA ALA A 118 1.70 -8.96 -16.36
C ALA A 118 2.35 -9.38 -17.68
N ARG A 119 2.36 -8.51 -18.71
CA ARG A 119 3.06 -8.75 -19.97
C ARG A 119 4.57 -8.86 -19.77
N GLN A 120 5.15 -7.98 -18.95
CA GLN A 120 6.60 -8.00 -18.66
C GLN A 120 7.03 -9.29 -17.94
N LEU A 121 6.19 -9.82 -17.05
CA LEU A 121 6.51 -11.02 -16.28
C LEU A 121 6.02 -12.33 -16.91
N ASP A 122 5.39 -12.26 -18.08
CA ASP A 122 4.69 -13.37 -18.73
C ASP A 122 3.72 -14.10 -17.77
N LEU A 123 2.83 -13.32 -17.17
CA LEU A 123 1.83 -13.79 -16.21
C LEU A 123 0.42 -13.40 -16.63
N ASN A 124 -0.56 -14.14 -16.14
CA ASN A 124 -1.95 -13.69 -16.20
C ASN A 124 -2.13 -12.40 -15.37
N LYS A 125 -2.83 -11.40 -15.93
CA LYS A 125 -3.15 -10.13 -15.24
C LYS A 125 -3.80 -10.35 -13.86
N TYR A 126 -4.62 -11.38 -13.69
CA TYR A 126 -5.27 -11.69 -12.42
C TYR A 126 -4.28 -12.18 -11.36
N THR A 127 -3.18 -12.82 -11.76
CA THR A 127 -2.10 -13.22 -10.83
C THR A 127 -1.43 -11.99 -10.23
N VAL A 128 -1.05 -11.03 -11.07
CA VAL A 128 -0.45 -9.77 -10.63
C VAL A 128 -1.43 -8.98 -9.75
N TRP A 129 -2.70 -8.90 -10.14
CA TRP A 129 -3.73 -8.25 -9.32
C TRP A 129 -3.89 -8.92 -7.94
N ARG A 130 -3.97 -10.26 -7.88
CA ARG A 130 -4.05 -10.99 -6.61
C ARG A 130 -2.82 -10.74 -5.74
N TRP A 131 -1.63 -10.69 -6.34
CA TRP A 131 -0.41 -10.35 -5.60
C TRP A 131 -0.47 -8.95 -4.99
N ARG A 132 -0.99 -7.94 -5.71
CA ARG A 132 -1.23 -6.61 -5.12
C ARG A 132 -2.21 -6.67 -3.94
N MET A 133 -3.25 -7.50 -4.02
CA MET A 133 -4.18 -7.67 -2.90
C MET A 133 -3.53 -8.36 -1.69
N ILE A 134 -2.63 -9.32 -1.91
CA ILE A 134 -1.82 -9.92 -0.84
C ILE A 134 -0.93 -8.86 -0.19
N VAL A 135 -0.30 -8.00 -1.00
CA VAL A 135 0.49 -6.88 -0.45
C VAL A 135 -0.39 -5.93 0.36
N PHE A 136 -1.60 -5.62 -0.11
CA PHE A 136 -2.56 -4.80 0.65
C PHE A 136 -2.90 -5.41 2.01
N SER A 137 -3.09 -6.73 2.11
CA SER A 137 -3.32 -7.37 3.41
C SER A 137 -2.09 -7.28 4.34
N ILE A 138 -0.88 -7.39 3.79
CA ILE A 138 0.37 -7.31 4.58
C ILE A 138 0.61 -5.89 5.09
N ILE A 139 0.45 -4.88 4.24
CA ILE A 139 0.67 -3.48 4.65
C ILE A 139 -0.50 -2.95 5.48
N GLY A 140 -1.71 -3.50 5.30
CA GLY A 140 -2.90 -3.12 6.06
C GLY A 140 -2.89 -3.59 7.51
N SER A 141 -2.20 -4.70 7.82
CA SER A 141 -2.04 -5.19 9.20
C SER A 141 -1.01 -4.42 10.01
N ARG A 142 -0.19 -3.58 9.35
CA ARG A 142 0.76 -2.70 10.05
C ARG A 142 0.00 -1.52 10.64
N SER A 143 -0.24 -1.58 11.95
CA SER A 143 -0.67 -0.39 12.69
C SER A 143 0.52 0.55 12.78
N VAL A 144 0.48 1.66 12.04
CA VAL A 144 1.36 2.79 12.32
C VAL A 144 0.64 3.60 13.38
N ALA A 145 1.01 3.41 14.64
CA ALA A 145 0.62 4.31 15.71
C ALA A 145 1.32 5.64 15.45
N THR A 146 0.68 6.51 14.67
CA THR A 146 1.18 7.85 14.39
C THR A 146 0.69 8.76 15.49
N SER A 147 1.59 9.13 16.40
CA SER A 147 1.36 10.25 17.32
C SER A 147 1.75 11.54 16.60
N PHE A 148 0.86 12.52 16.61
CA PHE A 148 1.14 13.86 16.09
C PHE A 148 1.55 14.78 17.23
N SER A 149 2.31 15.83 16.94
CA SER A 149 2.74 16.81 17.95
C SER A 149 2.94 18.21 17.38
N GLY A 150 2.93 19.23 18.24
CA GLY A 150 3.16 20.61 17.86
C GLY A 150 2.07 21.17 16.94
N ILE A 151 2.45 21.63 15.75
CA ILE A 151 1.51 22.18 14.77
C ILE A 151 1.01 21.06 13.86
N ILE A 152 -0.29 20.80 13.93
CA ILE A 152 -1.00 19.78 13.17
C ILE A 152 -1.82 20.44 12.08
N GLU A 153 -1.58 20.04 10.84
CA GLU A 153 -2.33 20.41 9.66
C GLU A 153 -3.33 19.31 9.32
N ALA A 154 -4.59 19.67 9.10
CA ALA A 154 -5.62 18.74 8.67
C ALA A 154 -6.52 19.33 7.59
N ASP A 155 -6.82 18.52 6.59
CA ASP A 155 -7.78 18.82 5.52
C ASP A 155 -8.23 17.49 4.87
N GLU A 156 -9.30 17.54 4.09
CA GLU A 156 -9.83 16.39 3.37
C GLU A 156 -9.56 16.50 1.86
N THR A 157 -9.18 15.37 1.27
CA THR A 157 -9.26 15.17 -0.18
C THR A 157 -10.33 14.15 -0.52
N TYR A 158 -10.71 14.07 -1.79
CA TYR A 158 -11.89 13.33 -2.21
C TYR A 158 -11.56 12.37 -3.34
N GLN A 159 -12.04 11.12 -3.20
CA GLN A 159 -11.94 10.11 -4.25
C GLN A 159 -13.35 9.74 -4.72
N ARG A 160 -13.64 9.95 -6.01
CA ARG A 160 -14.89 9.49 -6.62
C ARG A 160 -15.06 7.98 -6.40
N GLU A 161 -16.25 7.59 -5.97
CA GLU A 161 -16.61 6.19 -5.78
C GLU A 161 -16.50 5.45 -7.12
N SER A 162 -15.87 4.27 -7.07
CA SER A 162 -15.79 3.36 -8.19
C SER A 162 -16.25 1.97 -7.78
N ARG A 163 -17.27 1.45 -8.46
CA ARG A 163 -17.79 0.09 -8.25
C ARG A 163 -17.20 -0.94 -9.22
N LYS A 164 -15.97 -0.71 -9.70
CA LYS A 164 -15.28 -1.64 -10.61
C LYS A 164 -15.20 -3.05 -10.01
N GLY A 165 -15.63 -4.02 -10.79
CA GLY A 165 -15.66 -5.43 -10.39
C GLY A 165 -16.68 -5.73 -9.29
N SER A 166 -17.68 -4.87 -9.09
CA SER A 166 -18.91 -5.20 -8.38
C SER A 166 -19.84 -6.00 -9.29
N ARG A 167 -20.56 -6.96 -8.72
CA ARG A 167 -21.63 -7.72 -9.41
C ARG A 167 -23.03 -7.25 -8.99
N GLU A 168 -23.13 -6.22 -8.15
CA GLU A 168 -24.41 -5.71 -7.62
C GLU A 168 -25.46 -5.50 -8.71
N TRP A 169 -25.07 -4.93 -9.85
CA TRP A 169 -25.94 -4.75 -11.02
C TRP A 169 -26.51 -6.07 -11.55
N VAL A 170 -25.66 -7.10 -11.66
CA VAL A 170 -26.06 -8.44 -12.12
C VAL A 170 -26.92 -9.15 -11.08
N HIS A 171 -26.69 -8.89 -9.79
CA HIS A 171 -27.48 -9.47 -8.70
C HIS A 171 -28.86 -8.80 -8.60
N HIS A 172 -28.91 -7.47 -8.70
CA HIS A 172 -30.14 -6.69 -8.73
C HIS A 172 -30.98 -7.03 -9.97
N SER A 173 -30.37 -7.19 -11.15
CA SER A 173 -31.10 -7.59 -12.36
C SER A 173 -31.68 -9.00 -12.28
N ARG A 174 -31.05 -9.91 -11.51
CA ARG A 174 -31.48 -11.30 -11.35
C ARG A 174 -32.54 -11.50 -10.26
N SER A 175 -32.52 -10.66 -9.24
CA SER A 175 -33.41 -10.77 -8.08
C SER A 175 -33.47 -9.43 -7.36
N ALA A 176 -34.28 -8.51 -7.88
CA ALA A 176 -34.45 -7.17 -7.30
C ALA A 176 -35.00 -7.23 -5.87
N GLU A 177 -35.81 -8.25 -5.56
CA GLU A 177 -36.41 -8.48 -4.24
C GLU A 177 -35.37 -8.89 -3.17
N CYS A 178 -34.34 -9.65 -3.55
CA CYS A 178 -33.27 -10.10 -2.62
C CYS A 178 -32.12 -9.11 -2.50
N TYR A 179 -31.94 -8.20 -3.47
CA TYR A 179 -30.88 -7.20 -3.50
C TYR A 179 -31.51 -5.82 -3.66
N SER A 180 -32.17 -5.35 -2.60
CA SER A 180 -32.93 -4.08 -2.54
C SER A 180 -32.11 -2.79 -2.67
N ALA A 181 -30.78 -2.90 -2.79
CA ALA A 181 -29.94 -1.74 -3.05
C ALA A 181 -30.20 -1.23 -4.48
N ALA A 182 -31.06 -0.20 -4.59
CA ALA A 182 -31.42 0.43 -5.84
C ALA A 182 -30.20 0.57 -6.76
N ALA A 183 -30.33 0.04 -7.98
CA ALA A 183 -29.37 0.22 -9.07
C ALA A 183 -28.89 1.69 -9.10
N PRO A 184 -27.62 2.01 -8.75
CA PRO A 184 -27.19 3.39 -8.61
C PRO A 184 -27.19 4.08 -9.97
N ALA A 185 -28.16 4.97 -10.20
CA ALA A 185 -28.49 5.58 -11.49
C ALA A 185 -27.28 5.78 -12.43
N VAL A 186 -27.17 4.90 -13.44
CA VAL A 186 -26.10 4.91 -14.46
C VAL A 186 -26.05 6.25 -15.20
N GLY A 187 -27.18 6.96 -15.30
CA GLY A 187 -27.30 8.22 -16.03
C GLY A 187 -26.69 9.46 -15.37
N ARG A 188 -26.19 9.40 -14.13
CA ARG A 188 -25.76 10.62 -13.39
C ARG A 188 -24.25 10.79 -13.21
N LEU A 189 -23.43 9.85 -13.71
CA LEU A 189 -21.97 9.88 -13.52
C LEU A 189 -21.16 10.43 -14.71
N HIS A 190 -21.71 10.45 -15.94
CA HIS A 190 -20.99 10.95 -17.12
C HIS A 190 -20.91 12.48 -17.19
N ASP A 191 -21.89 13.19 -16.62
CA ASP A 191 -22.01 14.65 -16.76
C ASP A 191 -21.27 15.44 -15.68
N ALA A 192 -20.79 14.77 -14.63
CA ALA A 192 -19.94 15.36 -13.59
C ALA A 192 -18.51 15.57 -14.13
N ARG A 193 -18.37 16.45 -15.13
CA ARG A 193 -17.09 16.78 -15.80
C ARG A 193 -16.19 17.70 -14.95
N ALA A 194 -16.71 18.31 -13.89
CA ALA A 194 -15.95 19.22 -13.04
C ALA A 194 -15.58 18.60 -11.68
N GLU A 195 -14.35 18.83 -11.22
CA GLU A 195 -13.85 18.46 -9.88
C GLU A 195 -14.59 19.23 -8.75
N ASN A 196 -15.34 20.29 -9.09
CA ASN A 196 -15.99 21.20 -8.14
C ASN A 196 -17.54 21.22 -8.19
N ASP A 197 -18.18 20.24 -8.84
CA ASP A 197 -19.65 20.13 -8.83
C ASP A 197 -20.14 19.52 -7.50
N ALA A 198 -21.12 20.14 -6.84
CA ALA A 198 -21.75 19.66 -5.61
C ALA A 198 -22.20 18.19 -5.71
N ARG A 199 -22.62 17.76 -6.92
CA ARG A 199 -23.03 16.37 -7.23
C ARG A 199 -21.85 15.39 -7.30
N SER A 200 -20.65 15.86 -7.66
CA SER A 200 -19.42 15.05 -7.61
C SER A 200 -19.06 14.65 -6.17
N PHE A 201 -19.41 15.51 -5.19
CA PHE A 201 -19.12 15.26 -3.78
C PHE A 201 -20.12 14.33 -3.10
N GLU A 202 -21.31 14.09 -3.66
CA GLU A 202 -22.28 13.12 -3.11
C GLU A 202 -21.81 11.68 -3.27
N VAL A 203 -21.08 11.40 -4.35
CA VAL A 203 -20.53 10.08 -4.68
C VAL A 203 -19.02 10.01 -4.40
N ALA A 204 -18.45 11.00 -3.71
CA ALA A 204 -17.05 11.01 -3.34
C ALA A 204 -16.83 10.48 -1.93
N THR A 205 -15.82 9.63 -1.78
CA THR A 205 -15.34 9.18 -0.48
C THR A 205 -14.31 10.18 0.06
N PRO A 206 -14.56 10.81 1.22
CA PRO A 206 -13.58 11.69 1.85
C PRO A 206 -12.39 10.89 2.38
N ILE A 207 -11.21 11.46 2.23
CA ILE A 207 -9.94 10.97 2.76
C ILE A 207 -9.38 12.10 3.62
N LEU A 208 -9.45 11.93 4.93
CA LEU A 208 -8.81 12.81 5.90
C LEU A 208 -7.29 12.67 5.76
N THR A 209 -6.61 13.80 5.59
CA THR A 209 -5.15 13.86 5.58
C THR A 209 -4.71 14.70 6.78
N VAL A 210 -3.85 14.13 7.60
CA VAL A 210 -3.27 14.82 8.77
C VAL A 210 -1.77 14.79 8.65
N ALA A 211 -1.11 15.91 8.90
CA ALA A 211 0.33 16.03 8.95
C ALA A 211 0.76 16.91 10.12
N ASP A 212 1.93 16.65 10.70
CA ASP A 212 2.57 17.62 11.57
C ASP A 212 3.90 18.13 11.00
N ARG A 213 4.48 19.11 11.68
CA ARG A 213 5.77 19.71 11.31
C ARG A 213 6.97 18.79 11.56
N SER A 214 6.82 17.78 12.42
CA SER A 214 7.87 16.78 12.70
C SER A 214 8.02 15.75 11.58
N GLY A 215 7.05 15.69 10.66
CA GLY A 215 7.03 14.81 9.51
C GLY A 215 6.06 13.63 9.64
N ALA A 216 5.33 13.53 10.76
CA ALA A 216 4.25 12.56 10.92
C ALA A 216 3.12 12.85 9.92
N ARG A 217 2.54 11.78 9.37
CA ARG A 217 1.48 11.87 8.36
C ARG A 217 0.52 10.69 8.43
N LEU A 218 -0.73 10.95 8.09
CA LEU A 218 -1.79 9.96 8.02
C LEU A 218 -2.73 10.28 6.86
N PHE A 219 -3.16 9.24 6.16
CA PHE A 219 -4.34 9.27 5.30
C PHE A 219 -5.38 8.30 5.83
N GLN A 220 -6.59 8.79 6.07
CA GLN A 220 -7.68 7.97 6.58
C GLN A 220 -8.94 8.16 5.75
N ARG A 221 -9.42 7.06 5.15
CA ARG A 221 -10.72 7.03 4.52
C ARG A 221 -11.82 7.26 5.57
N LEU A 222 -12.68 8.23 5.32
CA LEU A 222 -13.87 8.48 6.11
C LEU A 222 -15.14 7.94 5.42
N PRO A 223 -16.15 7.51 6.18
CA PRO A 223 -17.41 7.03 5.61
C PRO A 223 -18.26 8.14 5.01
N ASN A 224 -18.13 9.39 5.48
CA ASN A 224 -18.87 10.55 5.02
C ASN A 224 -18.19 11.86 5.50
N ARG A 225 -18.70 13.00 5.04
CA ARG A 225 -18.20 14.36 5.37
C ARG A 225 -18.85 15.02 6.59
N LYS A 226 -19.66 14.28 7.37
CA LYS A 226 -20.41 14.87 8.49
C LYS A 226 -19.43 15.31 9.58
N ARG A 227 -19.75 16.44 10.22
CA ARG A 227 -19.01 17.04 11.35
C ARG A 227 -18.52 15.99 12.36
N GLY A 228 -19.44 15.20 12.92
CA GLY A 228 -19.13 14.22 13.95
C GLY A 228 -18.27 13.03 13.48
N THR A 229 -18.20 12.77 12.17
CA THR A 229 -17.28 11.76 11.62
C THR A 229 -15.85 12.28 11.57
N VAL A 230 -15.65 13.53 11.12
CA VAL A 230 -14.33 14.18 11.10
C VAL A 230 -13.81 14.37 12.52
N GLU A 231 -14.64 14.90 13.42
CA GLU A 231 -14.32 15.11 14.82
C GLU A 231 -13.85 13.83 15.51
N ARG A 232 -14.62 12.73 15.38
CA ARG A 232 -14.27 11.42 15.96
C ARG A 232 -12.98 10.85 15.39
N ALA A 233 -12.71 11.06 14.10
CA ALA A 233 -11.48 10.60 13.47
C ALA A 233 -10.25 11.38 13.94
N MET A 234 -10.40 12.69 14.15
CA MET A 234 -9.32 13.58 14.61
C MET A 234 -9.05 13.48 16.11
N GLN A 235 -10.06 13.21 16.93
CA GLN A 235 -9.95 13.18 18.39
C GLN A 235 -8.77 12.35 18.93
N PRO A 236 -8.52 11.09 18.48
CA PRO A 236 -7.40 10.30 18.98
C PRO A 236 -6.03 10.74 18.45
N LEU A 237 -5.99 11.60 17.43
CA LEU A 237 -4.75 11.98 16.73
C LEU A 237 -4.12 13.25 17.30
N VAL A 238 -4.92 14.13 17.89
CA VAL A 238 -4.51 15.48 18.29
C VAL A 238 -4.21 15.51 19.80
N PRO A 239 -2.97 15.78 20.25
CA PRO A 239 -2.68 16.06 21.65
C PRO A 239 -3.40 17.31 22.17
N GLY A 240 -3.56 17.45 23.48
CA GLY A 240 -4.25 18.60 24.09
C GLY A 240 -3.48 19.93 24.00
N ASP A 241 -2.17 19.86 23.83
CA ASP A 241 -1.24 20.98 23.70
C ASP A 241 -0.90 21.32 22.24
N ALA A 242 -1.51 20.63 21.28
CA ALA A 242 -1.27 20.84 19.87
C ALA A 242 -2.00 22.08 19.31
N VAL A 243 -1.41 22.68 18.29
CA VAL A 243 -2.01 23.76 17.50
C VAL A 243 -2.59 23.17 16.22
N LEU A 244 -3.90 23.33 16.00
CA LEU A 244 -4.59 22.85 14.81
C LEU A 244 -4.59 23.92 13.71
N CYS A 245 -4.27 23.53 12.48
CA CYS A 245 -4.40 24.32 11.26
C CYS A 245 -5.34 23.59 10.30
N SER A 246 -6.41 24.25 9.84
CA SER A 246 -7.33 23.66 8.83
C SER A 246 -8.01 24.73 7.97
N ASP A 247 -8.79 24.28 6.98
CA ASP A 247 -9.61 25.13 6.10
C ASP A 247 -10.81 25.80 6.82
N GLY A 248 -11.04 25.48 8.10
CA GLY A 248 -12.14 26.01 8.89
C GLY A 248 -13.47 25.24 8.72
N GLY A 249 -13.44 24.03 8.18
CA GLY A 249 -14.58 23.11 8.18
C GLY A 249 -15.17 22.89 9.57
N ASN A 250 -16.50 22.69 9.64
CA ASN A 250 -17.24 22.60 10.91
C ASN A 250 -16.76 21.45 11.82
N GLY A 251 -16.22 20.37 11.25
CA GLY A 251 -15.63 19.25 12.02
C GLY A 251 -14.43 19.70 12.87
N TYR A 252 -13.53 20.47 12.27
CA TYR A 252 -12.33 21.00 12.94
C TYR A 252 -12.67 22.05 13.99
N LYS A 253 -13.62 22.95 13.68
CA LYS A 253 -14.11 23.96 14.65
C LYS A 253 -14.72 23.30 15.89
N SER A 254 -15.56 22.29 15.70
CA SER A 254 -16.19 21.53 16.79
C SER A 254 -15.14 20.87 17.68
N LEU A 255 -14.16 20.19 17.07
CA LEU A 255 -13.07 19.55 17.78
C LEU A 255 -12.25 20.55 18.59
N ALA A 256 -11.87 21.68 17.98
CA ALA A 256 -11.07 22.70 18.64
C ALA A 256 -11.79 23.29 19.85
N ALA A 257 -13.08 23.62 19.71
CA ALA A 257 -13.90 24.10 20.81
C ALA A 257 -14.07 23.06 21.92
N ALA A 258 -14.36 21.80 21.56
CA ALA A 258 -14.58 20.71 22.51
C ALA A 258 -13.32 20.36 23.33
N ARG A 259 -12.13 20.59 22.78
CA ARG A 259 -10.85 20.27 23.41
C ARG A 259 -10.03 21.47 23.87
N GLY A 260 -10.53 22.69 23.68
CA GLY A 260 -9.81 23.92 24.03
C GLY A 260 -8.51 24.12 23.24
N LEU A 261 -8.46 23.63 22.00
CA LEU A 261 -7.26 23.72 21.16
C LEU A 261 -7.12 25.09 20.52
N VAL A 262 -5.87 25.55 20.36
CA VAL A 262 -5.57 26.70 19.50
C VAL A 262 -5.82 26.28 18.05
N HIS A 263 -6.74 26.97 17.36
CA HIS A 263 -7.12 26.65 15.98
C HIS A 263 -6.91 27.85 15.06
N PHE A 264 -5.98 27.70 14.11
CA PHE A 264 -5.80 28.63 13.01
C PHE A 264 -6.55 28.16 11.77
N VAL A 265 -7.50 28.97 11.33
CA VAL A 265 -8.23 28.75 10.08
C VAL A 265 -7.49 29.46 8.95
N VAL A 266 -7.16 28.72 7.91
CA VAL A 266 -6.50 29.27 6.71
C VAL A 266 -7.44 29.23 5.52
N GLY A 267 -7.51 30.35 4.81
CA GLY A 267 -8.37 30.51 3.64
C GLY A 267 -7.71 30.04 2.35
N SER A 268 -8.52 29.85 1.32
CA SER A 268 -8.06 29.40 -0.01
C SER A 268 -7.54 30.56 -0.89
N ARG A 269 -7.85 31.81 -0.54
CA ARG A 269 -7.54 33.01 -1.34
C ARG A 269 -6.09 33.48 -1.13
N PRO A 270 -5.43 34.07 -2.15
CA PRO A 270 -4.14 34.74 -1.97
C PRO A 270 -4.23 35.76 -0.81
N GLY A 271 -3.27 35.75 0.11
CA GLY A 271 -3.26 36.60 1.30
C GLY A 271 -3.88 35.99 2.58
N THR A 272 -4.72 34.95 2.47
CA THR A 272 -5.32 34.26 3.64
C THR A 272 -4.84 32.82 3.84
N ARG A 273 -3.92 32.35 2.98
CA ARG A 273 -3.33 31.00 3.02
C ARG A 273 -2.35 30.76 4.17
N VAL A 274 -1.90 31.84 4.80
CA VAL A 274 -0.98 31.81 5.93
C VAL A 274 -1.57 32.69 7.03
N ALA A 275 -1.90 32.10 8.17
CA ALA A 275 -2.33 32.82 9.36
C ALA A 275 -1.11 33.12 10.24
N ALA A 276 -1.07 34.33 10.82
CA ALA A 276 0.02 34.81 11.69
C ALA A 276 1.45 34.48 11.20
N GLY A 277 1.68 34.58 9.88
CA GLY A 277 3.01 34.43 9.25
C GLY A 277 3.55 32.99 9.12
N CYS A 278 3.14 32.05 9.96
CA CYS A 278 3.71 30.69 9.99
C CYS A 278 2.70 29.52 10.01
N TYR A 279 1.40 29.79 10.19
CA TYR A 279 0.37 28.76 10.23
C TYR A 279 -0.27 28.57 8.84
N HIS A 280 -0.20 27.36 8.30
CA HIS A 280 -0.68 27.03 6.96
C HIS A 280 -0.97 25.53 6.82
N ILE A 281 -1.72 25.14 5.79
CA ILE A 281 -1.99 23.72 5.45
C ILE A 281 -1.21 23.21 4.22
N GLN A 282 -0.09 23.86 3.88
CA GLN A 282 0.68 23.53 2.67
C GLN A 282 1.28 22.11 2.67
N ASN A 283 1.60 21.52 3.84
CA ASN A 283 2.09 20.15 3.87
C ASN A 283 0.99 19.18 3.49
N VAL A 284 -0.23 19.39 3.99
CA VAL A 284 -1.41 18.61 3.61
C VAL A 284 -1.73 18.79 2.13
N ASN A 285 -1.67 20.02 1.60
CA ASN A 285 -1.85 20.27 0.17
C ASN A 285 -0.81 19.54 -0.70
N SER A 286 0.45 19.51 -0.27
CA SER A 286 1.51 18.73 -0.93
C SER A 286 1.21 17.23 -0.91
N LEU A 287 0.70 16.72 0.22
CA LEU A 287 0.25 15.34 0.35
C LEU A 287 -0.95 15.02 -0.56
N HIS A 288 -1.92 15.92 -0.69
CA HIS A 288 -3.03 15.81 -1.64
C HIS A 288 -2.53 15.73 -3.09
N ALA A 289 -1.59 16.59 -3.47
CA ALA A 289 -0.99 16.54 -4.80
C ALA A 289 -0.24 15.22 -5.06
N ARG A 290 0.47 14.68 -4.06
CA ARG A 290 1.13 13.37 -4.15
C ARG A 290 0.12 12.23 -4.27
N TYR A 291 -0.97 12.27 -3.50
CA TYR A 291 -2.07 11.31 -3.61
C TYR A 291 -2.69 11.32 -5.01
N GLY A 292 -3.00 12.51 -5.54
CA GLY A 292 -3.55 12.68 -6.89
C GLY A 292 -2.63 12.11 -7.97
N LYS A 293 -1.32 12.42 -7.92
CA LYS A 293 -0.32 11.84 -8.84
C LYS A 293 -0.23 10.32 -8.72
N PHE A 294 -0.28 9.79 -7.51
CA PHE A 294 -0.22 8.36 -7.25
C PHE A 294 -1.45 7.61 -7.76
N ILE A 295 -2.65 8.15 -7.56
CA ILE A 295 -3.90 7.44 -7.86
C ILE A 295 -4.27 7.47 -9.34
N ARG A 296 -3.81 8.51 -10.07
CA ARG A 296 -4.14 8.78 -11.48
C ARG A 296 -3.93 7.58 -12.42
N PRO A 297 -2.82 6.80 -12.35
CA PRO A 297 -2.59 5.65 -13.23
C PRO A 297 -3.60 4.50 -13.06
N PHE A 298 -4.34 4.47 -11.95
CA PHE A 298 -5.35 3.43 -11.68
C PHE A 298 -6.75 3.80 -12.22
N CYS A 299 -6.90 5.00 -12.79
CA CYS A 299 -8.11 5.51 -13.45
C CYS A 299 -9.38 5.35 -12.59
N GLY A 300 -9.32 5.69 -11.30
CA GLY A 300 -10.42 5.44 -10.35
C GLY A 300 -10.43 3.98 -9.89
N PRO A 301 -9.65 3.61 -8.87
CA PRO A 301 -9.63 2.26 -8.33
C PRO A 301 -10.94 1.93 -7.60
N ALA A 302 -11.28 0.64 -7.53
CA ALA A 302 -12.50 0.20 -6.85
C ALA A 302 -12.51 0.64 -5.37
N THR A 303 -13.58 1.30 -4.92
CA THR A 303 -13.69 1.88 -3.58
C THR A 303 -13.49 0.84 -2.48
N LYS A 304 -13.95 -0.40 -2.70
CA LYS A 304 -13.73 -1.52 -1.75
C LYS A 304 -12.26 -1.77 -1.41
N ASN A 305 -11.34 -1.39 -2.30
CA ASN A 305 -9.90 -1.56 -2.13
C ASN A 305 -9.18 -0.25 -1.75
N LEU A 306 -9.90 0.88 -1.59
CA LEU A 306 -9.30 2.20 -1.41
C LEU A 306 -8.35 2.28 -0.22
N ASN A 307 -8.70 1.63 0.91
CA ASN A 307 -7.82 1.57 2.08
C ASN A 307 -6.46 0.94 1.74
N GLY A 308 -6.43 -0.08 0.88
CA GLY A 308 -5.18 -0.70 0.43
C GLY A 308 -4.34 0.24 -0.43
N TYR A 309 -4.96 1.06 -1.29
CA TYR A 309 -4.25 2.09 -2.05
C TYR A 309 -3.70 3.20 -1.15
N ILE A 310 -4.47 3.61 -0.14
CA ILE A 310 -4.03 4.60 0.85
C ILE A 310 -2.80 4.07 1.59
N ARG A 311 -2.88 2.86 2.17
CA ARG A 311 -1.73 2.24 2.85
C ARG A 311 -0.54 2.05 1.91
N TRP A 312 -0.79 1.74 0.64
CA TRP A 312 0.25 1.63 -0.37
C TRP A 312 0.97 2.98 -0.59
N LEU A 313 0.26 4.10 -0.67
CA LEU A 313 0.90 5.41 -0.72
C LEU A 313 1.73 5.69 0.53
N GLU A 314 1.20 5.40 1.71
CA GLU A 314 1.90 5.66 2.99
C GLU A 314 3.22 4.90 3.08
N VAL A 315 3.24 3.61 2.75
CA VAL A 315 4.49 2.82 2.78
C VAL A 315 5.53 3.31 1.78
N ARG A 316 5.09 3.86 0.63
CA ARG A 316 5.99 4.50 -0.34
C ARG A 316 6.56 5.82 0.20
N LEU A 317 5.72 6.65 0.81
CA LEU A 317 6.14 7.91 1.44
C LEU A 317 7.05 7.70 2.65
N ALA A 318 6.95 6.54 3.31
CA ALA A 318 7.83 6.13 4.40
C ALA A 318 9.12 5.44 3.91
N GLY A 319 9.28 5.20 2.60
CA GLY A 319 10.47 4.54 2.05
C GLY A 319 10.61 3.07 2.46
N VAL A 320 9.50 2.39 2.76
CA VAL A 320 9.52 0.98 3.20
C VAL A 320 10.09 0.11 2.09
N ARG A 321 11.13 -0.66 2.39
CA ARG A 321 11.75 -1.55 1.41
C ARG A 321 10.91 -2.83 1.22
N PRO A 322 10.93 -3.45 0.01
CA PRO A 322 10.28 -4.74 -0.25
C PRO A 322 10.61 -5.82 0.80
N ALA A 323 11.86 -5.84 1.27
CA ALA A 323 12.33 -6.72 2.33
C ALA A 323 11.52 -6.60 3.64
N GLU A 324 11.12 -5.39 4.00
CA GLU A 324 10.35 -5.14 5.22
C GLU A 324 8.90 -5.63 5.11
N VAL A 325 8.33 -5.57 3.91
CA VAL A 325 6.98 -6.11 3.64
C VAL A 325 7.02 -7.65 3.68
N VAL A 326 8.01 -8.27 3.06
CA VAL A 326 8.17 -9.75 3.10
C VAL A 326 8.35 -10.23 4.53
N ARG A 327 9.17 -9.53 5.33
CA ARG A 327 9.40 -9.89 6.73
C ARG A 327 8.16 -9.73 7.61
N ALA A 328 7.30 -8.77 7.32
CA ALA A 328 6.06 -8.56 8.06
C ALA A 328 4.87 -9.41 7.59
N SER A 329 5.08 -10.25 6.56
CA SER A 329 4.04 -11.10 5.99
C SER A 329 3.72 -12.34 6.80
#